data_AF-A0A6A3V5P2-F1
#
_entry.id   AF-A0A6A3V5P2-F1
#
_cell.length_a   1.000
_cell.length_b   1.000
_cell.length_c   1.000
_cell.angle_alpha   90.00
_cell.angle_beta   90.00
_cell.angle_gamma   90.00
#
_symmetry.space_group_name_H-M   'P 1'
#
loop_
_entity.id
_entity.type
_entity.pdbx_description
1 polymer ?
#
loop_
_entity_poly.entity_id
_entity_poly.type
_entity_poly.pdbx_seq_one_letter_code
_entity_poly.pdbx_strand_id
1 'polypeptide(L)'
;MSYANGIKFHRWLGVAAVLTGVVHCGCYYYCWLLAGRWQQMALPCWDCSLRDRKGRKVWINVFGEAALLCFLLIGVTSVPWARRRMYNLFYNVHQLLFVAVIFTLLHWVRALWFLLPAFVAYLISRVLSHCNGSTAAQVVQFSALSPALCKLVIARAPGERGQFHVGQFVALGD
;
A
#
# COMPACT_ATOMS: atom_id res chain seq x y z
N MET A 1 17.50 8.84 -5.89
CA MET A 1 16.14 9.37 -6.20
C MET A 1 15.86 10.53 -5.24
N SER A 2 15.26 11.63 -5.69
CA SER A 2 14.85 12.70 -4.78
C SER A 2 13.60 12.32 -3.99
N TYR A 3 13.50 12.77 -2.73
CA TYR A 3 12.32 12.56 -1.88
C TYR A 3 11.02 12.98 -2.58
N ALA A 4 11.05 14.11 -3.29
CA ALA A 4 9.92 14.64 -4.06
C ALA A 4 9.37 13.69 -5.13
N ASN A 5 10.20 12.77 -5.65
CA ASN A 5 9.79 11.77 -6.64
C ASN A 5 9.43 10.41 -6.02
N GLY A 6 9.58 10.23 -4.71
CA GLY A 6 9.29 8.96 -4.03
C GLY A 6 7.83 8.51 -4.20
N ILE A 7 6.87 9.43 -4.11
CA ILE A 7 5.44 9.12 -4.32
C ILE A 7 5.16 8.73 -5.78
N LYS A 8 5.79 9.40 -6.74
CA LYS A 8 5.64 9.05 -8.16
C LYS A 8 6.19 7.65 -8.43
N PHE A 9 7.32 7.32 -7.83
CA PHE A 9 7.94 6.00 -7.93
C PHE A 9 7.06 4.91 -7.29
N HIS A 10 6.54 5.14 -6.08
CA HIS A 10 5.62 4.22 -5.41
C HIS A 10 4.39 3.91 -6.28
N ARG A 11 3.80 4.92 -6.93
CA ARG A 11 2.67 4.71 -7.85
C ARG A 11 3.04 3.83 -9.05
N TRP A 12 4.21 4.07 -9.65
CA TRP A 12 4.69 3.29 -10.79
C TRP A 12 4.94 1.82 -10.39
N LEU A 13 5.62 1.61 -9.26
CA LEU A 13 5.84 0.26 -8.71
C LEU A 13 4.53 -0.44 -8.36
N GLY A 14 3.56 0.26 -7.77
CA GLY A 14 2.25 -0.30 -7.45
C GLY A 14 1.51 -0.80 -8.69
N VAL A 15 1.49 -0.01 -9.77
CA VAL A 15 0.90 -0.42 -11.06
C VAL A 15 1.64 -1.62 -11.64
N ALA A 16 2.97 -1.59 -11.66
CA ALA A 16 3.78 -2.69 -12.17
C ALA A 16 3.54 -4.00 -11.38
N ALA A 17 3.41 -3.92 -10.05
CA ALA A 17 3.13 -5.07 -9.19
C ALA A 17 1.75 -5.68 -9.47
N VAL A 18 0.71 -4.84 -9.58
CA VAL A 18 -0.64 -5.31 -9.91
C VAL A 18 -0.68 -5.97 -11.30
N LEU A 19 -0.09 -5.33 -12.32
CA LEU A 19 -0.06 -5.89 -13.68
C LEU A 19 0.68 -7.23 -13.73
N THR A 20 1.84 -7.32 -13.08
CA THR A 20 2.61 -8.57 -13.01
C THR A 20 1.81 -9.66 -12.29
N GLY A 21 1.10 -9.32 -11.21
CA GLY A 21 0.23 -10.26 -10.49
C GLY A 21 -0.94 -10.76 -11.34
N VAL A 22 -1.59 -9.87 -12.10
CA VAL A 22 -2.67 -10.24 -13.04
C VAL A 22 -2.15 -11.14 -14.15
N VAL A 23 -1.02 -10.80 -14.77
CA VAL A 23 -0.41 -11.64 -15.83
C VAL A 23 -0.01 -13.00 -15.26
N HIS A 24 0.63 -13.04 -14.10
CA HIS A 24 1.02 -14.27 -13.41
C HIS A 24 -0.20 -15.18 -13.17
N CYS A 25 -1.26 -14.64 -12.56
CA CYS A 25 -2.51 -15.37 -12.32
C CYS A 25 -3.16 -15.84 -13.64
N GLY A 26 -3.24 -14.96 -14.65
CA GLY A 26 -3.81 -15.26 -15.96
C GLY A 26 -3.10 -16.41 -16.68
N CYS A 27 -1.76 -16.46 -16.64
CA CYS A 27 -0.99 -17.57 -17.21
C CYS A 27 -1.31 -18.91 -16.52
N TYR A 28 -1.47 -18.93 -15.19
CA TYR A 28 -1.86 -20.14 -14.47
C TYR A 28 -3.29 -20.57 -14.80
N TYR A 29 -4.24 -19.63 -14.81
CA TYR A 29 -5.62 -19.91 -15.19
C TYR A 29 -5.72 -20.48 -16.61
N TYR A 30 -5.01 -19.89 -17.57
CA TYR A 30 -4.95 -20.39 -18.95
C TYR A 30 -4.48 -21.85 -19.01
N CYS A 31 -3.36 -22.16 -18.34
CA CYS A 31 -2.85 -23.53 -18.27
C CYS A 31 -3.83 -24.51 -17.57
N TRP A 32 -4.52 -24.06 -16.52
CA TRP A 32 -5.46 -24.91 -15.79
C TRP A 32 -6.76 -25.16 -16.57
N LEU A 33 -7.22 -24.16 -17.33
CA LEU A 33 -8.37 -24.29 -18.21
C LEU A 33 -8.08 -25.28 -19.33
N LEU A 34 -6.93 -25.17 -20.00
CA LEU A 34 -6.49 -26.15 -21.01
C LEU A 34 -6.38 -27.57 -20.46
N ALA A 35 -5.93 -27.70 -19.20
CA ALA A 35 -5.84 -29.00 -18.53
C ALA A 35 -7.16 -29.51 -17.93
N GLY A 36 -8.26 -28.75 -18.01
CA GLY A 36 -9.55 -29.11 -17.39
C GLY A 36 -9.52 -29.19 -15.85
N ARG A 37 -8.55 -28.54 -15.19
CA ARG A 37 -8.33 -28.64 -13.73
C ARG A 37 -8.51 -27.33 -12.97
N TRP A 38 -9.07 -26.30 -13.59
CA TRP A 38 -9.21 -24.98 -12.97
C TRP A 38 -9.94 -25.02 -11.62
N GLN A 39 -11.07 -25.73 -11.52
CA GLN A 39 -11.84 -25.83 -10.27
C GLN A 39 -11.03 -26.44 -9.13
N GLN A 40 -10.22 -27.46 -9.45
CA GLN A 40 -9.41 -28.17 -8.46
C GLN A 40 -8.21 -27.35 -7.96
N MET A 41 -7.77 -26.37 -8.75
CA MET A 41 -6.54 -25.61 -8.50
C MET A 41 -6.81 -24.20 -7.98
N ALA A 42 -7.93 -23.58 -8.39
CA ALA A 42 -8.33 -22.23 -8.02
C ALA A 42 -9.25 -22.20 -6.79
N LEU A 43 -10.20 -23.13 -6.69
CA LEU A 43 -11.20 -23.08 -5.63
C LEU A 43 -10.66 -23.63 -4.30
N PRO A 44 -11.11 -23.09 -3.15
CA PRO A 44 -10.82 -23.65 -1.84
C PRO A 44 -11.28 -25.10 -1.74
N CYS A 45 -10.44 -25.90 -1.10
CA CYS A 45 -10.76 -27.28 -0.77
C CYS A 45 -10.85 -27.39 0.75
N TRP A 46 -12.09 -27.49 1.24
CA TRP A 46 -12.41 -27.45 2.66
C TRP A 46 -12.08 -28.75 3.40
N ASP A 47 -12.05 -29.87 2.67
CA ASP A 47 -11.84 -31.21 3.23
C ASP A 47 -10.40 -31.73 3.07
N CYS A 48 -9.48 -30.94 2.51
CA CYS A 48 -8.08 -31.37 2.36
C CYS A 48 -7.16 -30.82 3.44
N SER A 49 -6.26 -31.69 3.91
CA SER A 49 -5.23 -31.32 4.87
C SER A 49 -4.14 -30.46 4.24
N LEU A 50 -3.72 -29.41 4.96
CA LEU A 50 -2.53 -28.60 4.63
C LEU A 50 -1.21 -29.40 4.72
N ARG A 51 -1.23 -30.56 5.39
CA ARG A 51 -0.07 -31.46 5.48
C ARG A 51 0.14 -32.24 4.19
N ASP A 52 -0.93 -32.50 3.45
CA ASP A 52 -0.87 -33.24 2.19
C ASP A 52 -0.37 -32.36 1.05
N ARG A 53 0.45 -32.95 0.18
CA ARG A 53 1.07 -32.22 -0.95
C ARG A 53 0.02 -31.58 -1.86
N LYS A 54 -1.11 -32.26 -2.08
CA LYS A 54 -2.21 -31.75 -2.92
C LYS A 54 -2.96 -30.62 -2.23
N GLY A 55 -3.38 -30.80 -0.98
CA GLY A 55 -4.08 -29.76 -0.20
C GLY A 55 -3.24 -28.51 -0.05
N ARG A 56 -1.96 -28.65 0.29
CA ARG A 56 -1.00 -27.52 0.35
C ARG A 56 -0.92 -26.75 -0.97
N LYS A 57 -0.91 -27.46 -2.11
CA LYS A 57 -0.81 -26.82 -3.43
C LYS A 57 -2.05 -25.99 -3.75
N VAL A 58 -3.24 -26.50 -3.45
CA VAL A 58 -4.50 -25.77 -3.66
C VAL A 58 -4.54 -24.53 -2.77
N TRP A 59 -4.22 -24.67 -1.49
CA TRP A 59 -4.21 -23.53 -0.57
C TRP A 59 -3.20 -22.45 -0.94
N ILE A 60 -2.00 -22.83 -1.40
CA ILE A 60 -1.02 -21.86 -1.94
C ILE A 60 -1.62 -21.03 -3.07
N ASN A 61 -2.35 -21.64 -4.00
CA ASN A 61 -2.99 -20.91 -5.09
C ASN A 61 -4.08 -19.97 -4.56
N VAL A 62 -4.95 -20.46 -3.67
CA VAL A 62 -6.01 -19.65 -3.04
C VAL A 62 -5.44 -18.44 -2.30
N PHE A 63 -4.32 -18.60 -1.58
CA PHE A 63 -3.64 -17.46 -0.96
C PHE A 63 -3.09 -16.47 -1.99
N GLY A 64 -2.58 -16.95 -3.12
CA GLY A 64 -2.16 -16.08 -4.22
C GLY A 64 -3.31 -15.27 -4.82
N GLU A 65 -4.46 -15.91 -5.03
CA GLU A 65 -5.68 -15.25 -5.50
C GLU A 65 -6.20 -14.22 -4.50
N ALA A 66 -6.23 -14.57 -3.21
CA ALA A 66 -6.64 -13.65 -2.14
C ALA A 66 -5.70 -12.43 -2.06
N ALA A 67 -4.39 -12.64 -2.17
CA ALA A 67 -3.41 -11.54 -2.22
C ALA A 67 -3.66 -10.64 -3.43
N LEU A 68 -3.86 -11.21 -4.62
CA LEU A 68 -4.12 -10.45 -5.84
C LEU A 68 -5.44 -9.66 -5.75
N LEU A 69 -6.49 -10.25 -5.17
CA LEU A 69 -7.77 -9.57 -4.95
C LEU A 69 -7.58 -8.33 -4.07
N CYS A 70 -6.83 -8.43 -2.97
CA CYS A 70 -6.48 -7.28 -2.14
C CYS A 70 -5.74 -6.22 -2.96
N PHE A 71 -4.72 -6.59 -3.75
CA PHE A 71 -3.98 -5.65 -4.58
C PHE A 71 -4.84 -4.97 -5.66
N LEU A 72 -5.82 -5.68 -6.24
CA LEU A 72 -6.77 -5.11 -7.19
C LEU A 72 -7.70 -4.08 -6.52
N LEU A 73 -8.24 -4.39 -5.35
CA LEU A 73 -9.07 -3.44 -4.58
C LEU A 73 -8.29 -2.18 -4.20
N ILE A 74 -7.06 -2.36 -3.74
CA ILE A 74 -6.12 -1.25 -3.48
C ILE A 74 -5.89 -0.44 -4.77
N GLY A 75 -5.61 -1.11 -5.90
CA GLY A 75 -5.35 -0.48 -7.18
C GLY A 75 -6.53 0.37 -7.68
N VAL A 76 -7.75 -0.17 -7.64
CA VAL A 76 -8.98 0.51 -8.08
C VAL A 76 -9.24 1.77 -7.26
N THR A 77 -9.14 1.67 -5.94
CA THR A 77 -9.34 2.83 -5.04
C THR A 77 -8.21 3.86 -5.12
N SER A 78 -7.04 3.48 -5.62
CA SER A 78 -5.88 4.35 -5.81
C SER A 78 -5.90 5.15 -7.12
N VAL A 79 -6.88 4.90 -8.01
CA VAL A 79 -7.07 5.66 -9.25
C VAL A 79 -7.30 7.14 -8.93
N PRO A 80 -6.71 8.08 -9.70
CA PRO A 80 -6.78 9.52 -9.36
C PRO A 80 -8.19 10.06 -9.17
N TRP A 81 -9.17 9.54 -9.92
CA TRP A 81 -10.58 9.90 -9.77
C TRP A 81 -11.13 9.48 -8.40
N ALA A 82 -10.93 8.22 -8.00
CA ALA A 82 -11.40 7.69 -6.72
C ALA A 82 -10.73 8.41 -5.54
N ARG A 83 -9.40 8.57 -5.58
CA ARG A 83 -8.66 9.23 -4.49
C ARG A 83 -9.06 10.70 -4.28
N ARG A 84 -9.41 11.42 -5.36
CA ARG A 84 -9.84 12.83 -5.26
C ARG A 84 -11.26 13.00 -4.74
N ARG A 85 -12.16 12.04 -5.02
CA ARG A 85 -13.59 12.13 -4.66
C ARG A 85 -13.94 11.37 -3.38
N MET A 86 -13.17 10.34 -3.04
CA MET A 86 -13.46 9.39 -1.97
C MET A 86 -12.17 9.07 -1.18
N TYR A 87 -11.52 10.11 -0.65
CA TYR A 87 -10.23 9.96 0.04
C TYR A 87 -10.28 8.97 1.22
N ASN A 88 -11.33 9.01 2.04
CA ASN A 88 -11.49 8.09 3.16
C ASN A 88 -11.58 6.62 2.70
N LEU A 89 -12.28 6.36 1.59
CA LEU A 89 -12.35 5.01 1.03
C LEU A 89 -10.96 4.56 0.56
N PHE A 90 -10.26 5.41 -0.19
CA PHE A 90 -8.88 5.16 -0.60
C PHE A 90 -7.99 4.83 0.61
N TYR A 91 -7.99 5.68 1.63
CA TYR A 91 -7.12 5.55 2.80
C TYR A 91 -7.36 4.24 3.56
N ASN A 92 -8.62 3.89 3.80
CA ASN A 92 -8.99 2.67 4.51
C ASN A 92 -8.71 1.40 3.69
N VAL A 93 -9.06 1.40 2.39
CA VAL A 93 -8.79 0.24 1.51
C VAL A 93 -7.30 0.04 1.28
N HIS A 94 -6.50 1.11 1.27
CA HIS A 94 -5.04 0.99 1.17
C HIS A 94 -4.42 0.19 2.34
N GLN A 95 -5.07 0.15 3.50
CA GLN A 95 -4.61 -0.66 4.65
C GLN A 95 -4.72 -2.17 4.39
N LEU A 96 -5.50 -2.60 3.39
CA LEU A 96 -5.51 -4.00 2.95
C LEU A 96 -4.12 -4.48 2.49
N LEU A 97 -3.14 -3.57 2.30
CA LEU A 97 -1.75 -3.94 2.05
C LEU A 97 -1.21 -4.91 3.10
N PHE A 98 -1.53 -4.74 4.39
CA PHE A 98 -1.07 -5.67 5.43
C PHE A 98 -1.64 -7.08 5.25
N VAL A 99 -2.92 -7.16 4.90
CA VAL A 99 -3.60 -8.43 4.60
C VAL A 99 -3.02 -9.07 3.33
N ALA A 100 -2.79 -8.27 2.29
CA ALA A 100 -2.17 -8.72 1.04
C ALA A 100 -0.76 -9.29 1.28
N VAL A 101 0.04 -8.65 2.15
CA VAL A 101 1.37 -9.14 2.53
C VAL A 101 1.30 -10.49 3.24
N ILE A 102 0.36 -10.67 4.18
CA ILE A 102 0.17 -11.96 4.87
C ILE A 102 -0.16 -13.06 3.84
N PHE A 103 -1.13 -12.83 2.95
CA PHE A 103 -1.46 -13.81 1.92
C PHE A 103 -0.31 -14.05 0.94
N THR A 104 0.49 -13.03 0.61
CA THR A 104 1.68 -13.17 -0.23
C THR A 104 2.73 -14.07 0.44
N LEU A 105 2.93 -13.95 1.75
CA LEU A 105 3.83 -14.82 2.51
C LEU A 105 3.33 -16.26 2.56
N LEU A 106 2.01 -16.47 2.72
CA LEU A 106 1.40 -17.80 2.69
C LEU A 106 1.44 -18.44 1.30
N HIS A 107 1.35 -17.64 0.23
CA HIS A 107 1.51 -18.08 -1.15
C HIS A 107 2.98 -18.43 -1.46
N TRP A 108 3.93 -17.61 -1.02
CA TRP A 108 5.35 -17.78 -1.31
C TRP A 108 6.22 -17.32 -0.15
N VAL A 109 6.58 -18.24 0.75
CA VAL A 109 7.34 -17.93 1.98
C VAL A 109 8.69 -17.24 1.72
N ARG A 110 9.33 -17.50 0.56
CA ARG A 110 10.59 -16.84 0.20
C ARG A 110 10.44 -15.35 -0.05
N ALA A 111 9.22 -14.85 -0.27
CA ALA A 111 8.92 -13.42 -0.32
C ALA A 111 9.38 -12.69 0.96
N LEU A 112 9.46 -13.38 2.09
CA LEU A 112 9.93 -12.82 3.36
C LEU A 112 11.30 -12.14 3.23
N TRP A 113 12.25 -12.74 2.50
CA TRP A 113 13.59 -12.19 2.33
C TRP A 113 13.60 -10.86 1.57
N PHE A 114 12.62 -10.64 0.71
CA PHE A 114 12.47 -9.40 -0.06
C PHE A 114 11.66 -8.34 0.70
N LEU A 115 10.67 -8.77 1.49
CA LEU A 115 9.76 -7.88 2.21
C LEU A 115 10.33 -7.40 3.55
N LEU A 116 11.13 -8.22 4.23
CA LEU A 116 11.62 -7.92 5.58
C LEU A 116 12.42 -6.60 5.65
N PRO A 117 13.40 -6.31 4.76
CA PRO A 117 14.15 -5.06 4.84
C PRO A 117 13.25 -3.82 4.65
N ALA A 118 12.32 -3.89 3.70
CA ALA A 118 11.37 -2.81 3.44
C ALA A 118 10.41 -2.60 4.62
N PHE A 119 9.94 -3.68 5.24
CA PHE A 119 9.07 -3.63 6.41
C PHE A 119 9.77 -3.02 7.62
N VAL A 120 11.01 -3.41 7.90
CA VAL A 120 11.81 -2.84 8.99
C VAL A 120 12.06 -1.34 8.75
N ALA A 121 12.46 -0.96 7.53
CA ALA A 121 12.66 0.45 7.18
C ALA A 121 11.36 1.27 7.32
N TYR A 122 10.22 0.70 6.93
CA TYR A 122 8.91 1.31 7.14
C TYR A 122 8.61 1.51 8.62
N LEU A 123 8.79 0.48 9.46
CA LEU A 123 8.53 0.57 10.90
C LEU A 123 9.41 1.63 11.58
N ILE A 124 10.72 1.64 11.30
CA ILE A 124 11.64 2.65 11.83
C ILE A 124 11.15 4.05 11.42
N SER A 125 10.81 4.24 10.15
CA SER A 125 10.31 5.53 9.65
C SER A 125 9.02 5.96 10.35
N ARG A 126 8.09 5.03 10.58
CA ARG A 126 6.82 5.30 11.29
C ARG A 126 7.05 5.65 12.75
N VAL A 127 7.95 4.95 13.45
CA VAL A 127 8.31 5.26 14.84
C VAL A 127 8.93 6.66 14.91
N LEU A 128 9.89 6.97 14.04
CA LEU A 128 10.50 8.30 13.98
C LEU A 128 9.46 9.39 13.66
N SER A 129 8.58 9.17 12.69
CA SER A 129 7.50 10.12 12.38
C SER A 129 6.52 10.30 13.54
N HIS A 130 6.26 9.25 14.32
CA HIS A 130 5.40 9.35 15.50
C HIS A 130 6.09 10.11 16.63
N CYS A 131 7.37 9.82 16.92
CA CYS A 131 8.16 10.53 17.92
C CYS A 131 8.39 12.01 17.56
N ASN A 132 8.50 12.31 16.26
CA ASN A 132 8.68 13.67 15.75
C ASN A 132 7.36 14.35 15.37
N GLY A 133 6.21 13.69 15.59
CA GLY A 133 4.90 14.25 15.31
C GLY A 133 4.64 15.48 16.17
N SER A 134 4.66 16.66 15.57
CA SER A 134 4.46 17.91 16.28
C SER A 134 3.00 18.12 16.70
N THR A 135 2.84 18.89 17.77
CA THR A 135 1.59 19.39 18.34
C THR A 135 0.70 20.14 17.36
N ALA A 136 -0.60 20.12 17.63
CA ALA A 136 -1.60 20.93 16.95
C ALA A 136 -1.14 22.40 16.85
N ALA A 137 -1.24 22.97 15.64
CA ALA A 137 -0.85 24.34 15.38
C ALA A 137 -2.09 25.15 14.97
N GLN A 138 -2.22 26.36 15.50
CA GLN A 138 -3.36 27.22 15.21
C GLN A 138 -3.17 27.90 13.85
N VAL A 139 -4.17 27.80 12.98
CA VAL A 139 -4.23 28.60 11.75
C VAL A 139 -4.61 30.04 12.10
N VAL A 140 -3.73 30.98 11.79
CA VAL A 140 -3.94 32.43 12.06
C VAL A 140 -4.61 33.09 10.87
N GLN A 141 -4.23 32.72 9.65
CA GLN A 141 -4.79 33.29 8.43
C GLN A 141 -4.85 32.24 7.33
N PHE A 142 -5.97 32.23 6.60
CA PHE A 142 -6.14 31.46 5.39
C PHE A 142 -6.70 32.37 4.29
N SER A 143 -6.05 32.41 3.13
CA SER A 143 -6.45 33.32 2.04
C SER A 143 -6.15 32.68 0.68
N ALA A 144 -7.08 32.78 -0.27
CA ALA A 144 -6.85 32.39 -1.66
C ALA A 144 -6.15 33.54 -2.40
N LEU A 145 -4.97 33.30 -2.97
CA LEU A 145 -4.23 34.28 -3.76
C LEU A 145 -4.58 34.18 -5.25
N SER A 146 -4.89 32.97 -5.73
CA SER A 146 -5.35 32.69 -7.09
C SER A 146 -6.12 31.36 -7.10
N PRO A 147 -6.75 30.97 -8.23
CA PRO A 147 -7.44 29.68 -8.35
C PRO A 147 -6.56 28.45 -8.06
N ALA A 148 -5.23 28.59 -8.13
CA ALA A 148 -4.27 27.50 -7.92
C ALA A 148 -3.35 27.71 -6.69
N LEU A 149 -3.49 28.83 -5.97
CA LEU A 149 -2.58 29.20 -4.89
C LEU A 149 -3.35 29.71 -3.66
N CYS A 150 -3.10 29.07 -2.53
CA CYS A 150 -3.57 29.52 -1.22
C CYS A 150 -2.38 29.89 -0.33
N LYS A 151 -2.60 30.88 0.54
CA LYS A 151 -1.70 31.28 1.60
C LYS A 151 -2.28 30.79 2.93
N LEU A 152 -1.46 30.05 3.67
CA LEU A 152 -1.77 29.58 5.02
C LEU A 152 -0.71 30.15 5.98
N VAL A 153 -1.14 30.86 7.01
CA VAL A 153 -0.29 31.39 8.08
C VAL A 153 -0.64 30.64 9.36
N ILE A 154 0.37 30.02 9.97
CA ILE A 154 0.23 29.18 11.15
C ILE A 154 0.97 29.85 12.31
N ALA A 155 0.38 29.78 13.51
CA ALA A 155 1.01 30.27 14.72
C ALA A 155 2.31 29.51 14.98
N ARG A 156 3.38 30.26 15.23
CA ARG A 156 4.69 29.68 15.54
C ARG A 156 4.63 28.98 16.90
N ALA A 157 5.12 27.75 16.97
CA ALA A 157 5.29 27.07 18.25
C ALA A 157 6.25 27.86 19.16
N PRO A 158 5.93 28.02 20.46
CA PRO A 158 6.82 28.69 21.41
C PRO A 158 8.08 27.85 21.68
N GLY A 159 9.17 28.53 22.06
CA GLY A 159 10.43 27.89 22.45
C GLY A 159 11.24 27.32 21.28
N GLU A 160 12.14 26.38 21.58
CA GLU A 160 13.08 25.80 20.60
C GLU A 160 12.39 25.07 19.45
N ARG A 161 11.20 24.51 19.68
CA ARG A 161 10.41 23.80 18.65
C ARG A 161 9.93 24.69 17.51
N GLY A 162 9.87 26.01 17.73
CA GLY A 162 9.55 26.99 16.71
C GLY A 162 10.75 27.50 15.93
N GLN A 163 11.99 27.07 16.24
CA GLN A 163 13.17 27.53 15.51
C GLN A 163 13.27 26.86 14.15
N PHE A 164 13.54 27.67 13.11
CA PHE A 164 13.74 27.21 11.75
C PHE A 164 14.74 28.13 11.03
N HIS A 165 15.37 27.61 10.00
CA HIS A 165 16.27 28.33 9.11
C HIS A 165 15.55 28.62 7.78
N VAL A 166 15.98 29.70 7.11
CA VAL A 166 15.47 30.06 5.78
C VAL A 166 15.72 28.90 4.81
N GLY A 167 14.69 28.51 4.06
CA GLY A 167 14.74 27.40 3.10
C GLY A 167 14.34 26.03 3.66
N GLN A 168 13.99 25.92 4.95
CA GLN A 168 13.41 24.70 5.50
C GLN A 168 11.91 24.56 5.18
N PHE A 169 11.45 23.31 5.08
CA PHE A 169 10.05 22.96 4.82
C PHE A 169 9.47 22.19 6.00
N VAL A 170 8.16 22.31 6.21
CA VAL A 170 7.40 21.59 7.25
C VAL A 170 6.36 20.68 6.60
N ALA A 171 6.07 19.55 7.24
CA ALA A 171 4.97 18.67 6.85
C ALA A 171 3.73 19.02 7.67
N LEU A 172 2.60 19.26 6.99
CA LEU A 172 1.30 19.45 7.62
C LEU A 172 0.47 18.19 7.38
N GLY A 173 -0.18 17.69 8.43
CA GLY A 173 -1.09 16.55 8.37
C GLY A 173 -2.40 16.89 9.10
N ASP A 174 -3.48 16.20 8.71
CA ASP A 174 -4.79 16.26 9.35
C ASP A 174 -4.90 15.23 10.49
#